data_AF-A0A8X6WK12-F1
#
_entry.id   AF-A0A8X6WK12-F1
#
_cell.length_a   1.000
_cell.length_b   1.000
_cell.length_c   1.000
_cell.angle_alpha   90.00
_cell.angle_beta   90.00
_cell.angle_gamma   90.00
#
_symmetry.space_group_name_H-M   'P 1'
#
loop_
_entity.id
_entity.type
_entity.pdbx_description
1 polymer ?
#
loop_
_entity_poly.entity_id
_entity_poly.type
_entity_poly.pdbx_seq_one_letter_code
_entity_poly.pdbx_strand_id
1 'polypeptide(L)'
;MMEAGWSARRVARQLGHSDCVLRRCWDQWIQEMSFTRRPGSGRPRRPVIEKTARSRLAEGYLGSRRPLHELPLTTHRRLRLEWSPHEETRL
;
A
#
# COMPACT_ATOMS: atom_id res chain seq x y z
N MET A 1 3.79 -11.59 -9.46
CA MET A 1 3.08 -10.30 -9.57
C MET A 1 3.30 -9.59 -8.24
N MET A 2 4.07 -8.50 -8.18
CA MET A 2 4.32 -7.79 -6.92
C MET A 2 3.17 -6.80 -6.69
N GLU A 3 2.10 -7.29 -6.05
CA GLU A 3 0.95 -6.66 -5.34
C GLU A 3 0.27 -5.38 -5.92
N ALA A 4 0.99 -4.48 -6.60
CA ALA A 4 0.49 -3.23 -7.18
C ALA A 4 0.50 -3.22 -8.73
N GLY A 5 0.59 -4.40 -9.37
CA GLY A 5 0.63 -4.51 -10.84
C GLY A 5 1.97 -4.11 -11.48
N TRP A 6 3.02 -3.90 -10.68
CA TRP A 6 4.35 -3.54 -11.18
C TRP A 6 5.17 -4.79 -11.53
N SER A 7 5.98 -4.71 -12.58
CA SER A 7 6.91 -5.77 -12.95
C SER A 7 8.20 -5.66 -12.14
N ALA A 8 8.81 -6.80 -11.79
CA ALA A 8 10.08 -6.86 -11.06
C ALA A 8 11.16 -5.98 -11.70
N ARG A 9 11.29 -6.06 -13.03
CA ARG A 9 12.21 -5.24 -13.82
C ARG A 9 11.99 -3.74 -13.66
N ARG A 10 10.73 -3.28 -13.57
CA ARG A 10 10.41 -1.85 -13.38
C ARG A 10 10.82 -1.38 -11.99
N VAL A 11 10.51 -2.17 -10.97
CA VAL A 11 10.92 -1.90 -9.59
C VAL A 11 12.46 -1.89 -9.47
N ALA A 12 13.13 -2.83 -10.16
CA ALA A 12 14.59 -2.99 -10.14
C ALA A 12 15.28 -1.75 -10.67
N ARG A 13 14.85 -1.29 -11.86
CA ARG A 13 15.34 -0.06 -12.47
C ARG A 13 15.10 1.16 -11.58
N GLN A 14 13.94 1.25 -10.94
CA GLN A 14 13.59 2.40 -10.10
C GLN A 14 14.42 2.46 -8.82
N LEU A 15 14.82 1.31 -8.28
CA LEU A 15 15.66 1.22 -7.09
C LEU A 15 17.16 1.16 -7.40
N GLY A 16 17.55 1.18 -8.68
CA GLY A 16 18.97 1.03 -9.08
C GLY A 16 19.55 -0.35 -8.79
N HIS A 17 18.71 -1.38 -8.72
CA HIS A 17 19.11 -2.77 -8.45
C HIS A 17 18.85 -3.67 -9.66
N SER A 18 19.47 -4.86 -9.68
CA SER A 18 19.22 -5.86 -10.70
C SER A 18 17.93 -6.64 -10.42
N ASP A 19 17.31 -7.19 -11.46
CA ASP A 19 16.07 -7.98 -11.37
C ASP A 19 16.25 -9.21 -10.45
N CYS A 20 17.43 -9.85 -10.49
CA CYS A 20 17.74 -11.02 -9.67
C CYS A 20 17.85 -10.68 -8.17
N VAL A 21 18.38 -9.50 -7.83
CA VAL A 21 18.45 -9.02 -6.44
C VAL A 21 17.05 -8.75 -5.90
N LEU A 22 16.18 -8.12 -6.71
CA LEU A 22 14.80 -7.89 -6.28
C LEU A 22 14.00 -9.17 -6.13
N ARG A 23 14.14 -10.15 -7.03
CA ARG A 23 13.49 -11.46 -6.88
C ARG A 23 13.97 -12.17 -5.63
N ARG A 24 15.28 -12.22 -5.37
CA ARG A 24 15.82 -12.83 -4.16
C ARG A 24 15.32 -12.13 -2.88
N CYS A 25 15.28 -10.80 -2.88
CA CYS A 25 14.79 -10.01 -1.74
C CYS A 25 13.28 -10.21 -1.53
N TRP A 26 12.51 -10.31 -2.62
CA TRP A 26 11.08 -10.61 -2.56
C TRP A 26 10.79 -12.03 -2.09
N ASP A 27 11.53 -13.01 -2.58
CA ASP A 27 11.41 -14.41 -2.15
C ASP A 27 11.80 -14.54 -0.68
N GLN A 28 12.88 -13.88 -0.27
CA GLN A 28 13.27 -13.78 1.14
C GLN A 28 12.18 -13.10 1.98
N TRP A 29 11.58 -12.03 1.49
CA TRP A 29 10.46 -11.37 2.14
C TRP A 29 9.26 -12.31 2.27
N ILE A 30 8.87 -13.07 1.25
CA ILE A 30 7.77 -14.05 1.37
C ILE A 30 8.10 -15.14 2.40
N GLN A 31 9.35 -15.62 2.41
CA GLN A 31 9.80 -16.65 3.35
C GLN A 31 9.88 -16.11 4.79
N GLU A 32 10.35 -14.88 5.00
CA GLU A 32 10.54 -14.25 6.32
C GLU A 32 9.28 -13.54 6.84
N MET A 33 8.40 -13.02 5.97
CA MET A 33 7.21 -12.24 6.35
C MET A 33 6.01 -13.08 6.78
N SER A 34 6.15 -14.40 6.88
CA SER A 34 5.21 -15.21 7.64
C SER A 34 5.65 -15.48 9.07
N PHE A 35 6.93 -15.33 9.40
CA PHE A 35 7.46 -15.54 10.75
C PHE A 35 8.50 -14.46 11.12
N THR A 36 8.02 -13.43 11.80
CA THR A 36 8.79 -12.54 12.71
C THR A 36 9.78 -11.52 12.12
N ARG A 37 9.61 -10.25 12.53
CA ARG A 37 10.62 -9.18 12.38
C ARG A 37 11.87 -9.53 13.19
N ARG A 38 13.05 -9.17 12.67
CA ARG A 38 14.33 -9.22 13.42
C ARG A 38 14.19 -8.45 14.75
N PRO A 39 14.67 -9.00 15.88
CA PRO A 39 14.51 -8.39 17.19
C PRO A 39 15.33 -7.10 17.27
N GLY A 40 14.64 -5.97 17.48
CA GLY A 40 15.23 -4.64 17.65
C GLY A 40 14.28 -3.75 18.44
N SER A 41 14.73 -3.38 19.65
CA SER A 41 14.30 -2.37 20.66
C SER A 41 12.87 -1.79 20.73
N GLY A 42 11.89 -2.32 20.00
CA GLY A 42 10.49 -1.89 20.06
C GLY A 42 9.57 -3.01 20.51
N ARG A 43 8.48 -2.66 21.19
CA ARG A 43 7.41 -3.61 21.53
C ARG A 43 6.94 -4.29 20.23
N PRO A 44 6.93 -5.64 20.17
CA PRO A 44 6.51 -6.34 18.96
C PRO A 44 5.09 -5.90 18.61
N ARG A 45 4.92 -5.30 17.42
CA ARG A 45 3.59 -5.02 16.89
C ARG A 45 2.94 -6.38 16.64
N ARG A 46 1.92 -6.71 17.45
CA ARG A 46 1.14 -7.92 17.25
C ARG A 46 0.48 -7.83 15.87
N PRO A 47 0.51 -8.90 15.05
CA PRO A 47 -0.32 -8.93 13.85
C PRO A 47 -1.76 -8.68 14.28
N VAL A 48 -2.37 -7.65 13.69
CA VAL A 48 -3.74 -7.27 14.03
C VAL A 48 -4.64 -8.29 13.33
N ILE A 49 -5.17 -9.24 14.09
CA ILE A 49 -6.23 -10.12 13.61
C ILE A 49 -7.48 -9.29 13.31
N GLU A 50 -8.31 -9.75 12.38
CA GLU A 50 -9.52 -9.03 11.94
C GLU A 50 -10.39 -8.58 13.12
N LYS A 51 -10.54 -9.44 14.14
CA LYS A 51 -11.26 -9.12 15.37
C LYS A 51 -10.68 -7.90 16.09
N THR A 52 -9.36 -7.82 16.19
CA THR A 52 -8.66 -6.67 16.81
C THR A 52 -8.78 -5.43 15.94
N ALA A 53 -8.68 -5.54 14.62
CA ALA A 53 -8.90 -4.42 13.70
C ALA A 53 -10.32 -3.86 13.85
N ARG A 54 -11.32 -4.75 13.84
CA ARG A 54 -12.73 -4.40 14.02
C ARG A 54 -13.00 -3.74 15.37
N SER A 55 -12.43 -4.27 16.45
CA SER A 55 -12.54 -3.66 17.79
C SER A 55 -11.94 -2.25 17.82
N ARG A 56 -10.78 -2.02 17.19
CA ARG A 56 -10.14 -0.70 17.12
C ARG A 56 -10.92 0.30 16.28
N LEU A 57 -11.50 -0.16 15.16
CA LEU A 57 -12.38 0.68 14.33
C LEU A 57 -13.65 1.08 15.08
N ALA A 58 -14.26 0.14 15.82
CA ALA A 58 -15.42 0.41 16.66
C ALA A 58 -15.08 1.39 17.81
N GLU A 59 -13.93 1.21 18.47
CA GLU A 59 -13.43 2.10 19.52
C GLU A 59 -13.20 3.52 19.01
N GLY A 60 -12.73 3.67 17.77
CA GLY A 60 -12.55 4.95 17.10
C GLY A 60 -13.81 5.52 16.43
N TYR A 61 -14.98 4.87 16.56
CA TYR A 61 -16.21 5.21 15.84
C TYR A 61 -16.02 5.30 14.31
N LEU A 62 -15.02 4.58 13.77
CA LEU A 62 -14.70 4.52 12.37
C LEU A 62 -15.53 3.42 11.71
N GLY A 63 -16.68 3.80 11.17
CA GLY A 63 -17.52 2.92 10.34
C GLY A 63 -17.17 3.05 8.86
N SER A 64 -17.26 1.94 8.13
CA SER A 64 -17.36 2.00 6.67
C SER A 64 -18.66 2.72 6.31
N ARG A 65 -18.57 3.77 5.48
CA ARG A 65 -19.75 4.44 4.91
C ARG A 65 -19.86 4.08 3.44
N ARG A 66 -21.10 3.81 2.99
CA ARG A 66 -21.37 3.67 1.56
C ARG A 66 -21.14 5.03 0.89
N PRO A 67 -20.33 5.11 -0.18
CA PRO A 67 -20.22 6.34 -0.95
C PRO A 67 -21.62 6.73 -1.44
N LEU A 68 -21.99 8.00 -1.26
CA LEU A 68 -23.37 8.47 -1.50
C LEU A 68 -23.80 8.28 -2.95
N HIS A 69 -22.89 8.43 -3.93
CA HIS A 69 -23.11 8.08 -5.33
C HIS A 69 -21.77 7.90 -6.05
N GLU A 70 -21.63 6.83 -6.83
CA GLU A 70 -20.56 6.66 -7.81
C GLU A 70 -21.03 7.23 -9.15
N LEU A 71 -20.80 8.52 -9.38
CA LEU A 71 -21.13 9.15 -10.65
C LEU A 71 -20.02 8.85 -11.67
N PRO A 72 -20.33 8.30 -12.86
CA PRO A 72 -19.34 8.16 -13.92
C PRO A 72 -18.74 9.54 -14.22
N LEU A 73 -17.42 9.61 -14.26
CA LEU A 73 -16.75 10.87 -14.56
C LEU A 73 -17.15 11.33 -15.95
N THR A 74 -17.85 12.47 -16.01
CA THR A 74 -18.20 13.15 -17.26
C THR A 74 -16.94 13.64 -17.98
N THR A 75 -17.03 13.85 -19.29
CA THR A 75 -15.89 14.29 -20.14
C THR A 75 -15.21 15.54 -19.58
N HIS A 76 -15.99 16.53 -19.15
CA HIS A 76 -15.44 17.75 -18.55
C HIS A 76 -14.69 17.47 -17.23
N ARG A 77 -15.21 16.57 -16.38
CA ARG A 77 -14.56 16.26 -15.10
C ARG A 77 -13.23 15.53 -15.31
N ARG A 78 -13.11 14.70 -16.36
CA ARG A 78 -11.85 14.05 -16.74
C ARG A 78 -10.79 15.06 -17.18
N LEU A 79 -11.15 15.96 -18.10
CA LEU A 79 -10.25 17.02 -18.59
C LEU A 79 -9.77 17.93 -17.44
N ARG A 80 -10.65 18.23 -16.48
CA ARG A 80 -10.31 19.04 -15.30
C ARG A 80 -9.30 18.36 -14.37
N LEU A 81 -9.36 17.04 -14.23
CA LEU A 81 -8.41 16.28 -13.42
C LEU A 81 -7.06 16.12 -14.13
N GLU A 82 -7.07 15.95 -15.44
CA GLU A 82 -5.87 15.92 -16.28
C GLU A 82 -5.10 17.25 -16.21
N TRP A 83 -5.83 18.36 -16.06
CA TRP A 83 -5.26 19.71 -15.96
C TRP A 83 -5.11 20.18 -14.52
N SER A 84 -5.49 19.35 -13.54
CA SER A 84 -5.19 19.64 -12.15
C SER A 84 -3.69 19.47 -11.97
N PRO A 85 -2.96 20.51 -11.55
CA PRO A 85 -1.59 20.32 -11.13
C PRO A 85 -1.60 19.25 -10.04
N HIS A 86 -0.73 18.24 -10.15
CA HIS A 86 -0.32 17.50 -8.97
C HIS A 86 0.28 18.54 -8.03
N GLU A 87 -0.47 18.95 -7.01
CA GLU A 87 0.12 19.65 -5.86
C GLU A 87 1.04 18.65 -5.18
N GLU A 88 2.24 18.53 -5.74
CA GLU A 88 3.40 17.96 -5.09
C GLU A 88 3.57 18.74 -3.79
N THR A 89 3.23 18.06 -2.70
CA THR A 89 3.57 18.35 -1.33
C THR A 89 4.94 19.02 -1.24
N ARG A 90 4.93 20.34 -1.11
CA ARG A 90 6.04 21.17 -0.64
C ARG A 90 5.57 21.89 0.61
N LEU A 91 5.67 21.20 1.74
CA LEU A 91 6.09 21.74 3.04
C LEU A 91 6.84 20.63 3.78
#